data_AF-A0A428N1M2-F1
#
_entry.id   AF-A0A428N1M2-F1
#
_cell.length_a   1.000
_cell.length_b   1.000
_cell.length_c   1.000
_cell.angle_alpha   90.00
_cell.angle_beta   90.00
_cell.angle_gamma   90.00
#
_symmetry.space_group_name_H-M   'P 1'
#
loop_
_entity.id
_entity.type
_entity.pdbx_description
1 polymer ?
#
loop_
_entity_poly.entity_id
_entity_poly.type
_entity_poly.pdbx_seq_one_letter_code
_entity_poly.pdbx_strand_id
1 'polypeptide(L)'
;MNRIDSTKNPKVKNVKRLSKKKYREREQQFVVEGWHLLEEVLSHEVVVQELLISENKEFRPHLDVSGLPVTVVTEQVMNEMSHTETPQGILAICRMPDQTDVLLNQNNNYLFVDGVQDPGNLGTIIRTADAVGITAVILGEGTVDSYNDKVIRATQGSLFHLPVIKGELEEWIDGCNKRAIPVFGTAVGKGTTHSAIASQKGFALLVGNEGAGVQEKYLEMTDQNIYVPIYGNAESLNVSVATGILLYHLKQTI
;
A
#
# COMPACT_ATOMS: atom_id res chain seq x y z
N MET A 1 7.12 -32.30 -2.38
CA MET A 1 5.94 -31.55 -2.86
C MET A 1 4.74 -32.08 -2.09
N ASN A 2 4.04 -31.21 -1.35
CA ASN A 2 2.86 -31.61 -0.58
C ASN A 2 1.60 -31.48 -1.46
N ARG A 3 0.54 -32.25 -1.16
CA ARG A 3 -0.74 -32.17 -1.88
C ARG A 3 -1.90 -32.00 -0.90
N ILE A 4 -2.85 -31.11 -1.23
CA ILE A 4 -4.08 -30.88 -0.43
C ILE A 4 -5.31 -30.96 -1.32
N ASP A 5 -6.15 -31.96 -1.04
CA ASP A 5 -7.39 -32.18 -1.79
C ASP A 5 -8.66 -31.81 -0.99
N SER A 6 -8.52 -31.45 0.30
CA SER A 6 -9.65 -31.17 1.20
C SER A 6 -9.71 -29.71 1.63
N THR A 7 -10.87 -29.09 1.45
CA THR A 7 -11.18 -27.73 1.95
C THR A 7 -11.16 -27.62 3.48
N LYS A 8 -11.22 -28.77 4.19
CA LYS A 8 -11.17 -28.81 5.66
C LYS A 8 -9.74 -28.80 6.20
N ASN A 9 -8.72 -28.90 5.35
CA ASN A 9 -7.32 -28.92 5.73
C ASN A 9 -6.96 -27.67 6.58
N PRO A 10 -6.18 -27.82 7.67
CA PRO A 10 -5.79 -26.69 8.52
C PRO A 10 -5.16 -25.52 7.76
N LYS A 11 -4.37 -25.79 6.71
CA LYS A 11 -3.72 -24.77 5.88
C LYS A 11 -4.73 -23.94 5.09
N VAL A 12 -5.74 -24.59 4.50
CA VAL A 12 -6.84 -23.91 3.79
C VAL A 12 -7.57 -22.96 4.74
N LYS A 13 -7.89 -23.44 5.95
CA LYS A 13 -8.49 -22.59 6.98
C LYS A 13 -7.58 -21.43 7.38
N ASN A 14 -6.27 -21.62 7.40
CA ASN A 14 -5.31 -20.58 7.72
C ASN A 14 -5.28 -19.49 6.65
N VAL A 15 -5.10 -19.87 5.38
CA VAL A 15 -5.13 -18.95 4.24
C VAL A 15 -6.41 -18.11 4.25
N LYS A 16 -7.58 -18.73 4.46
CA LYS A 16 -8.84 -17.99 4.59
C LYS A 16 -8.87 -17.03 5.77
N ARG A 17 -8.26 -17.38 6.90
CA ARG A 17 -8.20 -16.50 8.10
C ARG A 17 -7.34 -15.27 7.84
N LEU A 18 -6.28 -15.38 7.03
CA LEU A 18 -5.42 -14.27 6.64
C LEU A 18 -6.15 -13.19 5.82
N SER A 19 -7.40 -13.40 5.39
CA SER A 19 -8.28 -12.32 4.91
C SER A 19 -8.59 -11.27 5.97
N LYS A 20 -8.51 -11.62 7.26
CA LYS A 20 -8.80 -10.71 8.37
C LYS A 20 -7.50 -10.21 9.02
N LYS A 21 -7.41 -8.89 9.18
CA LYS A 21 -6.28 -8.16 9.79
C LYS A 21 -5.74 -8.82 11.08
N LYS A 22 -6.62 -9.15 12.02
CA LYS A 22 -6.26 -9.79 13.30
C LYS A 22 -5.38 -11.04 13.13
N TYR A 23 -5.68 -11.88 12.14
CA TYR A 23 -4.90 -13.10 11.90
C TYR A 23 -3.57 -12.79 11.23
N ARG A 24 -3.55 -11.85 10.28
CA ARG A 24 -2.32 -11.37 9.65
C ARG A 24 -1.33 -10.81 10.67
N GLU A 25 -1.80 -9.94 11.57
CA GLU A 25 -0.96 -9.35 12.62
C GLU A 25 -0.48 -10.39 13.64
N ARG A 26 -1.33 -11.35 13.99
CA ARG A 26 -0.94 -12.42 14.92
C ARG A 26 0.08 -13.37 14.32
N GLU A 27 -0.08 -13.72 13.04
CA GLU A 27 0.74 -14.73 12.37
C GLU A 27 1.92 -14.12 11.61
N GLN A 28 1.97 -12.78 11.51
CA GLN A 28 2.95 -12.02 10.72
C GLN A 28 3.01 -12.51 9.28
N GLN A 29 1.83 -12.75 8.70
CA GLN A 29 1.65 -13.36 7.39
C GLN A 29 0.60 -12.62 6.57
N PHE A 30 0.79 -12.62 5.25
CA PHE A 30 -0.22 -12.20 4.29
C PHE A 30 -0.21 -13.13 3.06
N VAL A 31 -1.25 -13.01 2.24
CA VAL A 31 -1.41 -13.84 1.04
C VAL A 31 -1.41 -12.93 -0.17
N VAL A 32 -0.62 -13.28 -1.18
CA VAL A 32 -0.73 -12.70 -2.52
C VAL A 32 -1.34 -13.70 -3.47
N GLU A 33 -2.13 -13.20 -4.41
CA GLU A 33 -2.87 -14.00 -5.38
C GLU A 33 -2.59 -13.52 -6.80
N GLY A 34 -2.32 -14.48 -7.69
CA GLY A 34 -2.10 -14.23 -9.10
C GLY A 34 -0.63 -14.12 -9.50
N TRP A 35 -0.39 -14.32 -10.80
CA TRP A 35 0.96 -14.47 -11.34
C TRP A 35 1.79 -13.19 -11.24
N HIS A 36 1.17 -12.04 -11.53
CA HIS A 36 1.85 -10.75 -11.46
C HIS A 36 2.36 -10.48 -10.04
N LEU A 37 1.50 -10.57 -9.02
CA LEU A 37 1.92 -10.34 -7.64
C LEU A 37 2.91 -11.40 -7.14
N LEU A 38 2.85 -12.64 -7.66
CA LEU A 38 3.89 -13.64 -7.39
C LEU A 38 5.24 -13.21 -7.96
N GLU A 39 5.28 -12.73 -9.21
CA GLU A 39 6.50 -12.20 -9.83
C GLU A 39 7.07 -11.04 -9.01
N GLU A 40 6.21 -10.14 -8.54
CA GLU A 40 6.60 -8.99 -7.71
C GLU A 40 7.23 -9.42 -6.38
N VAL A 41 6.61 -10.34 -5.63
CA VAL A 41 7.19 -10.79 -4.34
C VAL A 41 8.47 -11.61 -4.51
N LEU A 42 8.63 -12.33 -5.62
CA LEU A 42 9.85 -13.09 -5.90
C LEU A 42 11.01 -12.20 -6.36
N SER A 43 10.71 -11.04 -6.94
CA SER A 43 11.71 -10.10 -7.46
C SER A 43 12.17 -9.07 -6.43
N HIS A 44 11.53 -9.02 -5.26
CA HIS A 44 11.80 -8.07 -4.18
C HIS A 44 12.16 -8.79 -2.87
N GLU A 45 12.56 -8.03 -1.84
CA GLU A 45 12.98 -8.57 -0.53
C GLU A 45 11.79 -9.07 0.34
N VAL A 46 10.82 -9.76 -0.28
CA VAL A 46 9.67 -10.36 0.41
C VAL A 46 9.96 -11.83 0.69
N VAL A 47 9.84 -12.23 1.96
CA VAL A 47 10.05 -13.62 2.34
C VAL A 47 8.81 -14.45 1.99
N VAL A 48 8.88 -15.17 0.87
CA VAL A 48 7.87 -16.17 0.48
C VAL A 48 8.08 -17.44 1.30
N GLN A 49 7.07 -17.81 2.09
CA GLN A 49 7.13 -18.98 2.96
C GLN A 49 6.63 -20.25 2.26
N GLU A 50 5.62 -20.13 1.41
CA GLU A 50 5.07 -21.25 0.67
C GLU A 50 4.27 -20.81 -0.55
N LEU A 51 4.38 -21.58 -1.63
CA LEU A 51 3.57 -21.45 -2.84
C LEU A 51 2.48 -22.51 -2.87
N LEU A 52 1.25 -22.10 -3.21
CA LEU A 52 0.13 -23.00 -3.45
C LEU A 52 -0.30 -22.87 -4.91
N ILE A 53 -0.21 -23.97 -5.66
CA ILE A 53 -0.53 -24.03 -7.09
C ILE A 53 -1.66 -25.03 -7.33
N SER A 54 -2.60 -24.66 -8.19
CA SER A 54 -3.68 -25.56 -8.62
C SER A 54 -3.09 -26.71 -9.44
N GLU A 55 -3.62 -27.92 -9.29
CA GLU A 55 -3.12 -29.16 -9.92
C GLU A 55 -3.11 -29.14 -11.45
N ASN A 56 -3.89 -28.24 -12.06
CA ASN A 56 -3.97 -28.04 -13.50
C ASN A 56 -3.11 -26.85 -14.00
N LYS A 57 -2.23 -26.32 -13.15
CA LYS A 57 -1.33 -25.22 -13.48
C LYS A 57 0.11 -25.65 -13.29
N GLU A 58 0.96 -25.03 -14.09
CA GLU A 58 2.41 -25.14 -14.00
C GLU A 58 2.99 -23.75 -13.76
N PHE A 59 4.16 -23.68 -13.12
CA PHE A 59 4.86 -22.41 -12.95
C PHE A 59 5.32 -21.89 -14.31
N ARG A 60 5.28 -20.55 -14.46
CA ARG A 60 5.80 -19.90 -15.67
C ARG A 60 7.31 -20.18 -15.77
N PRO A 61 7.86 -20.49 -16.96
CA PRO A 61 9.26 -20.93 -17.09
C PRO A 61 10.31 -19.95 -16.57
N HIS A 62 10.00 -18.64 -16.53
CA HIS A 62 10.91 -17.61 -16.03
C HIS A 62 10.87 -17.40 -14.51
N LEU A 63 9.96 -18.08 -13.80
CA LEU A 63 9.87 -17.99 -12.34
C LEU A 63 10.84 -18.97 -11.69
N ASP A 64 11.87 -18.43 -11.02
CA ASP A 64 12.69 -19.24 -10.13
C ASP A 64 11.97 -19.47 -8.81
N VAL A 65 11.39 -20.67 -8.67
CA VAL A 65 10.76 -21.15 -7.44
C VAL A 65 11.60 -22.23 -6.77
N SER A 66 12.84 -22.42 -7.21
CA SER A 66 13.73 -23.42 -6.64
C SER A 66 14.01 -23.09 -5.17
N GLY A 67 13.95 -24.11 -4.31
CA GLY A 67 14.13 -23.95 -2.87
C GLY A 67 12.90 -23.46 -2.09
N LEU A 68 11.81 -23.06 -2.76
CA LEU A 68 10.57 -22.69 -2.07
C LEU A 68 9.69 -23.91 -1.79
N PRO A 69 9.06 -24.00 -0.60
CA PRO A 69 8.03 -25.00 -0.36
C PRO A 69 6.85 -24.84 -1.33
N VAL A 70 6.50 -25.91 -2.03
CA VAL A 70 5.36 -25.95 -2.96
C VAL A 70 4.34 -27.00 -2.50
N THR A 71 3.09 -26.54 -2.39
CA THR A 71 1.91 -27.38 -2.19
C THR A 71 1.01 -27.34 -3.42
N VAL A 72 0.72 -28.51 -4.00
CA VAL A 72 -0.30 -28.66 -5.05
C VAL A 72 -1.67 -28.79 -4.41
N VAL A 73 -2.67 -28.11 -4.94
CA VAL A 73 -4.05 -28.16 -4.45
C VAL A 73 -5.03 -28.48 -5.57
N THR A 74 -6.18 -29.07 -5.24
CA THR A 74 -7.26 -29.22 -6.22
C THR A 74 -7.86 -27.86 -6.58
N GLU A 75 -8.52 -27.76 -7.74
CA GLU A 75 -9.24 -26.53 -8.13
C GLU A 75 -10.26 -26.11 -7.07
N GLN A 76 -10.98 -27.08 -6.49
CA GLN A 76 -11.94 -26.82 -5.42
C GLN A 76 -11.27 -26.16 -4.20
N VAL A 77 -10.09 -26.66 -3.80
CA VAL A 77 -9.35 -26.11 -2.67
C VAL A 77 -8.80 -24.72 -3.00
N MET A 78 -8.31 -24.50 -4.23
CA MET A 78 -7.86 -23.19 -4.69
C MET A 78 -8.98 -22.16 -4.66
N ASN A 79 -10.15 -22.50 -5.21
CA ASN A 79 -11.32 -21.62 -5.24
C ASN A 79 -11.80 -21.27 -3.82
N GLU A 80 -11.71 -22.22 -2.89
CA GLU A 80 -12.08 -22.00 -1.48
C GLU A 80 -11.13 -21.02 -0.74
N MET A 81 -9.87 -20.94 -1.18
CA MET A 81 -8.85 -20.04 -0.62
C MET A 81 -8.78 -18.67 -1.28
N SER A 82 -9.15 -18.58 -2.55
CA SER A 82 -9.07 -17.35 -3.34
C SER A 82 -10.07 -16.28 -2.88
N HIS A 83 -9.71 -15.02 -3.11
CA HIS A 83 -10.56 -13.86 -2.89
C HIS A 83 -11.08 -13.22 -4.18
N THR A 84 -10.71 -13.76 -5.35
CA THR A 84 -11.15 -13.28 -6.65
C THR A 84 -12.27 -14.15 -7.21
N GLU A 85 -13.10 -13.57 -8.08
CA GLU A 85 -14.17 -14.32 -8.76
C GLU A 85 -13.61 -15.35 -9.75
N THR A 86 -12.43 -15.11 -10.31
CA THR A 86 -11.75 -15.98 -11.28
C THR A 86 -10.31 -16.24 -10.85
N PRO A 87 -10.09 -17.23 -9.95
CA PRO A 87 -8.77 -17.49 -9.39
C PRO A 87 -7.78 -17.90 -10.47
N GLN A 88 -6.60 -17.27 -10.48
CA GLN A 88 -5.56 -17.58 -11.49
C GLN A 88 -4.85 -18.93 -11.24
N GLY A 89 -5.15 -19.59 -10.11
CA GLY A 89 -4.62 -20.90 -9.76
C GLY A 89 -3.28 -20.85 -9.01
N ILE A 90 -2.89 -19.70 -8.48
CA ILE A 90 -1.62 -19.51 -7.77
C ILE A 90 -1.79 -18.55 -6.59
N LEU A 91 -1.25 -18.95 -5.43
CA LEU A 91 -1.16 -18.15 -4.21
C LEU A 91 0.24 -18.26 -3.62
N ALA A 92 0.69 -17.23 -2.93
CA ALA A 92 1.85 -17.31 -2.06
C ALA A 92 1.51 -16.82 -0.66
N ILE A 93 1.97 -17.56 0.35
CA ILE A 93 1.97 -17.12 1.74
C ILE A 93 3.31 -16.42 1.98
N CYS A 94 3.24 -15.14 2.30
CA CYS A 94 4.40 -14.29 2.52
C CYS A 94 4.47 -13.88 4.00
N ARG A 95 5.68 -13.72 4.52
CA ARG A 95 5.90 -13.11 5.83
C ARG A 95 5.78 -11.59 5.69
N MET A 96 5.10 -10.95 6.63
CA MET A 96 5.14 -9.49 6.74
C MET A 96 6.59 -9.05 7.03
N PRO A 97 7.10 -8.01 6.34
CA PRO A 97 8.41 -7.46 6.65
C PRO A 97 8.41 -6.93 8.09
N ASP A 98 9.55 -7.07 8.75
CA ASP A 98 9.77 -6.40 10.03
C ASP A 98 9.71 -4.87 9.80
N GLN A 99 9.28 -4.10 10.81
CA GLN A 99 9.17 -2.65 10.65
C GLN A 99 10.53 -2.05 10.27
N THR A 100 10.57 -1.36 9.13
CA THR A 100 11.77 -0.67 8.67
C THR A 100 11.89 0.68 9.37
N ASP A 101 13.06 0.96 9.93
CA ASP A 101 13.40 2.30 10.42
C ASP A 101 13.57 3.26 9.23
N VAL A 102 12.53 4.04 8.94
CA VAL A 102 12.61 5.09 7.93
C VAL A 102 13.21 6.35 8.55
N LEU A 103 14.44 6.69 8.15
CA LEU A 103 15.11 7.91 8.60
C LEU A 103 14.66 9.13 7.78
N LEU A 104 14.24 10.16 8.48
CA LEU A 104 13.87 11.44 7.87
C LEU A 104 15.09 12.20 7.31
N ASN A 105 15.02 12.62 6.05
CA ASN A 105 16.05 13.36 5.34
C ASN A 105 15.46 14.50 4.50
N GLN A 106 16.10 15.67 4.52
CA GLN A 106 15.69 16.89 3.79
C GLN A 106 15.58 16.75 2.27
N ASN A 107 16.23 15.74 1.67
CA ASN A 107 16.20 15.51 0.22
C ASN A 107 15.25 14.36 -0.18
N ASN A 108 14.52 13.80 0.79
CA ASN A 108 13.60 12.70 0.58
C ASN A 108 12.16 13.20 0.57
N ASN A 109 11.27 12.39 0.00
CA ASN A 109 9.87 12.74 -0.20
C ASN A 109 9.00 11.72 0.53
N TYR A 110 8.04 12.19 1.31
CA TYR A 110 7.22 11.34 2.17
C TYR A 110 5.74 11.58 1.88
N LEU A 111 4.93 10.53 2.04
CA LEU A 111 3.49 10.64 1.93
C LEU A 111 2.84 10.16 3.23
N PHE A 112 2.09 11.03 3.87
CA PHE A 112 1.34 10.77 5.08
C PHE A 112 -0.13 10.60 4.72
N VAL A 113 -0.75 9.52 5.22
CA VAL A 113 -2.13 9.17 4.91
C VAL A 113 -2.94 9.15 6.20
N ASP A 114 -3.87 10.09 6.34
CA ASP A 114 -4.76 10.24 7.49
C ASP A 114 -6.12 9.60 7.19
N GLY A 115 -6.35 8.40 7.72
CA GLY A 115 -7.68 7.81 7.78
C GLY A 115 -8.32 7.43 6.43
N VAL A 116 -7.54 7.13 5.39
CA VAL A 116 -8.09 6.64 4.10
C VAL A 116 -8.64 5.22 4.29
N GLN A 117 -9.93 5.03 4.03
CA GLN A 117 -10.63 3.78 4.38
C GLN A 117 -10.92 2.88 3.18
N ASP A 118 -10.97 3.42 1.95
CA ASP A 118 -11.21 2.61 0.78
C ASP A 118 -9.93 1.86 0.34
N PRO A 119 -9.96 0.53 0.21
CA PRO A 119 -8.81 -0.25 -0.25
C PRO A 119 -8.29 0.12 -1.65
N GLY A 120 -9.19 0.51 -2.56
CA GLY A 120 -8.83 0.87 -3.92
C GLY A 120 -8.09 2.20 -3.97
N ASN A 121 -8.57 3.20 -3.22
CA ASN A 121 -7.92 4.49 -3.05
C ASN A 121 -6.54 4.31 -2.43
N LEU A 122 -6.41 3.59 -1.31
CA LEU A 122 -5.11 3.40 -0.68
C LEU A 122 -4.12 2.70 -1.63
N GLY A 123 -4.55 1.64 -2.32
CA GLY A 123 -3.67 0.95 -3.25
C GLY A 123 -3.23 1.82 -4.43
N THR A 124 -4.14 2.65 -4.95
CA THR A 124 -3.83 3.62 -6.02
C THR A 124 -2.87 4.71 -5.52
N ILE A 125 -3.05 5.18 -4.29
CA ILE A 125 -2.16 6.15 -3.64
C ILE A 125 -0.75 5.57 -3.52
N ILE A 126 -0.60 4.34 -2.99
CA ILE A 126 0.70 3.66 -2.85
C ILE A 126 1.36 3.48 -4.23
N ARG A 127 0.60 3.02 -5.23
CA ARG A 127 1.09 2.87 -6.60
C ARG A 127 1.56 4.18 -7.21
N THR A 128 0.86 5.27 -6.93
CA THR A 128 1.23 6.60 -7.41
C THR A 128 2.48 7.13 -6.68
N ALA A 129 2.58 6.88 -5.37
CA ALA A 129 3.74 7.24 -4.57
C ALA A 129 5.01 6.54 -5.08
N ASP A 130 4.92 5.23 -5.36
CA ASP A 130 5.99 4.45 -6.00
C ASP A 130 6.39 5.06 -7.35
N ALA A 131 5.43 5.28 -8.26
CA ALA A 131 5.68 5.83 -9.58
C ALA A 131 6.35 7.22 -9.57
N VAL A 132 6.04 8.06 -8.57
CA VAL A 132 6.63 9.40 -8.40
C VAL A 132 8.02 9.33 -7.74
N GLY A 133 8.39 8.20 -7.14
CA GLY A 133 9.64 8.05 -6.39
C GLY A 133 9.57 8.66 -5.00
N ILE A 134 8.46 8.43 -4.29
CA ILE A 134 8.32 8.71 -2.86
C ILE A 134 9.16 7.72 -2.06
N THR A 135 9.84 8.24 -1.03
CA THR A 135 10.76 7.48 -0.18
C THR A 135 10.03 6.54 0.76
N ALA A 136 8.90 6.98 1.34
CA ALA A 136 8.07 6.14 2.20
C ALA A 136 6.64 6.67 2.30
N VAL A 137 5.69 5.75 2.54
CA VAL A 137 4.30 6.04 2.85
C VAL A 137 4.03 5.70 4.32
N ILE A 138 3.55 6.68 5.08
CA ILE A 138 3.20 6.54 6.49
C ILE A 138 1.68 6.53 6.61
N LEU A 139 1.14 5.44 7.12
CA LEU A 139 -0.30 5.23 7.34
C LEU A 139 -0.64 5.58 8.78
N GLY A 140 -1.40 6.67 8.95
CA GLY A 140 -1.94 7.09 10.23
C GLY A 140 -3.09 6.21 10.71
N GLU A 141 -3.51 6.47 11.95
CA GLU A 141 -4.68 5.81 12.55
C GLU A 141 -5.92 5.91 11.65
N GLY A 142 -6.75 4.86 11.68
CA GLY A 142 -7.99 4.80 10.89
C GLY A 142 -7.79 4.43 9.42
N THR A 143 -6.54 4.40 8.92
CA THR A 143 -6.24 3.98 7.54
C THR A 143 -6.46 2.47 7.36
N VAL A 144 -7.01 2.07 6.21
CA VAL A 144 -7.22 0.67 5.87
C VAL A 144 -5.89 -0.10 5.84
N ASP A 145 -5.93 -1.37 6.21
CA ASP A 145 -4.73 -2.20 6.32
C ASP A 145 -4.05 -2.40 4.95
N SER A 146 -2.77 -2.04 4.83
CA SER A 146 -2.00 -2.14 3.57
C SER A 146 -1.89 -3.57 3.04
N TYR A 147 -1.95 -4.56 3.93
CA TYR A 147 -1.94 -5.99 3.58
C TYR A 147 -3.35 -6.59 3.43
N ASN A 148 -4.39 -5.76 3.35
CA ASN A 148 -5.69 -6.19 2.87
C ASN A 148 -5.56 -6.67 1.41
N ASP A 149 -6.26 -7.76 1.07
CA ASP A 149 -6.16 -8.40 -0.24
C ASP A 149 -6.55 -7.45 -1.39
N LYS A 150 -7.53 -6.56 -1.18
CA LYS A 150 -7.93 -5.54 -2.15
C LYS A 150 -6.86 -4.45 -2.29
N VAL A 151 -6.21 -4.03 -1.20
CA VAL A 151 -5.12 -3.04 -1.26
C VAL A 151 -3.93 -3.62 -2.02
N ILE A 152 -3.46 -4.82 -1.66
CA ILE A 152 -2.36 -5.50 -2.33
C ILE A 152 -2.63 -5.58 -3.84
N ARG A 153 -3.82 -6.05 -4.25
CA ARG A 153 -4.19 -6.10 -5.67
C ARG A 153 -4.22 -4.73 -6.32
N ALA A 154 -4.75 -3.70 -5.66
CA ALA A 154 -4.79 -2.34 -6.19
C ALA A 154 -3.38 -1.72 -6.36
N THR A 155 -2.40 -2.13 -5.54
CA THR A 155 -1.01 -1.65 -5.67
C THR A 155 -0.31 -2.17 -6.92
N GLN A 156 -0.74 -3.31 -7.47
CA GLN A 156 -0.10 -3.95 -8.63
C GLN A 156 1.42 -4.21 -8.45
N GLY A 157 1.87 -4.49 -7.22
CA GLY A 157 3.28 -4.76 -6.92
C GLY A 157 3.96 -3.64 -6.13
N SER A 158 3.52 -2.39 -6.30
CA SER A 158 4.16 -1.22 -5.68
C SER A 158 4.29 -1.29 -4.15
N LEU A 159 3.44 -2.06 -3.46
CA LEU A 159 3.59 -2.30 -2.01
C LEU A 159 4.97 -2.88 -1.62
N PHE A 160 5.66 -3.54 -2.55
CA PHE A 160 6.95 -4.20 -2.32
C PHE A 160 8.15 -3.36 -2.80
N HIS A 161 7.91 -2.22 -3.45
CA HIS A 161 8.97 -1.37 -4.02
C HIS A 161 9.43 -0.27 -3.05
N LEU A 162 8.54 0.19 -2.18
CA LEU A 162 8.81 1.23 -1.19
C LEU A 162 8.27 0.88 0.20
N PRO A 163 8.87 1.42 1.28
CA PRO A 163 8.35 1.27 2.62
C PRO A 163 6.93 1.85 2.77
N VAL A 164 6.00 1.00 3.21
CA VAL A 164 4.64 1.40 3.63
C VAL A 164 4.45 0.98 5.08
N ILE A 165 4.54 1.95 5.99
CA ILE A 165 4.58 1.70 7.43
C ILE A 165 3.42 2.37 8.15
N LYS A 166 3.00 1.81 9.28
CA LYS A 166 2.05 2.46 10.20
C LYS A 166 2.82 3.36 11.16
N GLY A 167 2.28 4.53 11.49
CA GLY A 167 2.91 5.43 12.45
C GLY A 167 1.99 6.55 12.93
N GLU A 168 2.35 7.15 14.06
CA GLU A 168 1.64 8.28 14.64
C GLU A 168 1.97 9.55 13.84
N LEU A 169 0.99 10.08 13.10
CA LEU A 169 1.23 11.19 12.17
C LEU A 169 1.78 12.45 12.88
N GLU A 170 1.39 12.71 14.12
CA GLU A 170 1.91 13.84 14.91
C GLU A 170 3.44 13.76 15.05
N GLU A 171 3.97 12.57 15.35
CA GLU A 171 5.40 12.34 15.53
C GLU A 171 6.16 12.50 14.21
N TRP A 172 5.57 12.04 13.10
CA TRP A 172 6.15 12.16 11.77
C TRP A 172 6.19 13.61 11.28
N ILE A 173 5.10 14.36 11.48
CA ILE A 173 5.02 15.78 11.12
C ILE A 173 6.02 16.59 11.96
N ASP A 174 6.04 16.41 13.29
CA ASP A 174 7.01 17.07 14.17
C ASP A 174 8.47 16.70 13.80
N GLY A 175 8.70 15.43 13.46
CA GLY A 175 10.00 14.95 12.99
C GLY A 175 10.48 15.64 11.70
N CYS A 176 9.55 15.91 10.77
CA CYS A 176 9.81 16.67 9.55
C CYS A 176 10.12 18.14 9.87
N ASN A 177 9.31 18.79 10.71
CA ASN A 177 9.48 20.18 11.12
C ASN A 177 10.85 20.41 11.77
N LYS A 178 11.25 19.53 12.71
CA LYS A 178 12.58 19.55 13.36
C LYS A 178 13.75 19.43 12.40
N ARG A 179 13.52 18.82 11.23
CA ARG A 179 14.53 18.62 10.18
C ARG A 179 14.34 19.56 9.01
N ALA A 180 13.45 20.56 9.09
CA ALA A 180 13.15 21.46 7.99
C ALA A 180 12.78 20.73 6.68
N ILE A 181 12.03 19.62 6.78
CA ILE A 181 11.34 19.00 5.65
C ILE A 181 9.97 19.66 5.57
N PRO A 182 9.64 20.40 4.50
CA PRO A 182 8.36 21.10 4.41
C PRO A 182 7.20 20.10 4.35
N VAL A 183 6.19 20.32 5.18
CA VAL A 183 4.97 19.49 5.26
C VAL A 183 3.80 20.25 4.65
N PHE A 184 3.19 19.66 3.62
CA PHE A 184 2.03 20.20 2.93
C PHE A 184 0.77 19.42 3.30
N GLY A 185 -0.22 20.08 3.90
CA GLY A 185 -1.53 19.49 4.19
C GLY A 185 -2.51 19.66 3.04
N THR A 186 -3.37 18.67 2.76
CA THR A 186 -4.45 18.85 1.78
C THR A 186 -5.75 19.30 2.44
N ALA A 187 -6.25 20.47 2.06
CA ALA A 187 -7.51 21.01 2.58
C ALA A 187 -8.30 21.74 1.49
N VAL A 188 -9.39 21.14 1.00
CA VAL A 188 -10.19 21.68 -0.10
C VAL A 188 -10.73 23.06 0.27
N GLY A 189 -10.41 24.07 -0.56
CA GLY A 189 -10.90 25.45 -0.37
C GLY A 189 -10.32 26.20 0.85
N LYS A 190 -9.43 25.56 1.62
CA LYS A 190 -8.76 26.15 2.78
C LYS A 190 -7.25 26.09 2.58
N GLY A 191 -6.67 27.16 2.05
CA GLY A 191 -5.22 27.24 1.85
C GLY A 191 -4.85 27.88 0.52
N THR A 192 -3.68 27.52 0.02
CA THR A 192 -3.15 28.02 -1.25
C THR A 192 -3.39 27.02 -2.38
N THR A 193 -3.67 27.48 -3.59
CA THR A 193 -3.74 26.57 -4.74
C THR A 193 -2.38 25.91 -4.96
N HIS A 194 -2.34 24.60 -5.20
CA HIS A 194 -1.08 23.87 -5.40
C HIS A 194 -0.17 24.53 -6.46
N SER A 195 -0.76 25.10 -7.52
CA SER A 195 -0.04 25.80 -8.60
C SER A 195 0.76 27.03 -8.16
N ALA A 196 0.50 27.60 -6.97
CA ALA A 196 1.29 28.69 -6.41
C ALA A 196 2.51 28.20 -5.60
N ILE A 197 2.66 26.88 -5.43
CA ILE A 197 3.79 26.26 -4.75
C ILE A 197 4.79 25.79 -5.80
N ALA A 198 6.07 26.12 -5.63
CA ALA A 198 7.12 25.58 -6.48
C ALA A 198 7.36 24.09 -6.17
N SER A 199 7.91 23.34 -7.13
CA SER A 199 8.36 21.98 -6.85
C SER A 199 9.48 21.96 -5.81
N GLN A 200 9.56 20.86 -5.08
CA GLN A 200 10.38 20.66 -3.90
C GLN A 200 11.36 19.50 -4.13
N LYS A 201 12.58 19.66 -3.60
CA LYS A 201 13.59 18.59 -3.62
C LYS A 201 13.27 17.48 -2.61
N GLY A 202 12.78 17.88 -1.44
CA GLY A 202 12.28 17.00 -0.39
C GLY A 202 11.08 17.66 0.29
N PHE A 203 10.06 16.85 0.59
CA PHE A 203 8.81 17.30 1.20
C PHE A 203 8.08 16.15 1.87
N ALA A 204 7.09 16.48 2.71
CA ALA A 204 6.04 15.54 3.10
C ALA A 204 4.70 16.07 2.60
N LEU A 205 3.89 15.21 1.98
CA LEU A 205 2.49 15.51 1.64
C LEU A 205 1.58 14.75 2.59
N LEU A 206 0.62 15.43 3.19
CA LEU A 206 -0.40 14.85 4.06
C LEU A 206 -1.76 14.86 3.37
N VAL A 207 -2.29 13.67 3.09
CA VAL A 207 -3.60 13.45 2.47
C VAL A 207 -4.56 12.79 3.44
N GLY A 208 -5.85 13.10 3.32
CA GLY A 208 -6.86 12.73 4.31
C GLY A 208 -7.93 11.77 3.81
N ASN A 209 -8.87 11.49 4.71
CA ASN A 209 -10.04 10.65 4.46
C ASN A 209 -10.88 11.19 3.30
N GLU A 210 -11.51 10.28 2.55
CA GLU A 210 -12.31 10.59 1.37
C GLU A 210 -13.46 11.57 1.62
N GLY A 211 -14.07 11.51 2.81
CA GLY A 211 -15.21 12.36 3.19
C GLY A 211 -14.83 13.46 4.17
N ALA A 212 -14.08 13.13 5.22
CA ALA A 212 -13.73 14.08 6.27
C ALA A 212 -12.52 14.96 5.94
N GLY A 213 -11.73 14.59 4.93
CA GLY A 213 -10.43 15.21 4.67
C GLY A 213 -9.41 14.89 5.76
N VAL A 214 -8.37 15.73 5.85
CA VAL A 214 -7.35 15.64 6.91
C VAL A 214 -7.92 16.24 8.19
N GLN A 215 -7.65 15.61 9.33
CA GLN A 215 -8.03 16.14 10.64
C GLN A 215 -7.39 17.51 10.90
N GLU A 216 -8.18 18.46 11.43
CA GLU A 216 -7.74 19.85 11.65
C GLU A 216 -6.47 19.94 12.50
N LYS A 217 -6.34 19.07 13.53
CA LYS A 217 -5.14 19.01 14.38
C LYS A 217 -3.85 18.77 13.59
N TYR A 218 -3.89 18.02 12.48
CA TYR A 218 -2.71 17.80 11.65
C TYR A 218 -2.49 18.97 10.68
N LEU A 219 -3.56 19.55 10.14
CA LEU A 219 -3.49 20.73 9.28
C LEU A 219 -2.81 21.92 9.98
N GLU A 220 -3.08 22.10 11.29
CA GLU A 220 -2.45 23.11 12.14
C GLU A 220 -0.95 22.87 12.38
N MET A 221 -0.46 21.64 12.18
CA MET A 221 0.95 21.27 12.33
C MET A 221 1.75 21.36 11.02
N THR A 222 1.07 21.54 9.88
CA THR A 222 1.72 21.65 8.57
C THR A 222 2.29 23.05 8.33
N ASP A 223 3.33 23.15 7.50
CA ASP A 223 3.88 24.44 7.09
C ASP A 223 2.90 25.20 6.19
N GLN A 224 2.21 24.46 5.31
CA GLN A 224 1.25 25.06 4.40
C GLN A 224 0.15 24.08 3.97
N ASN A 225 -1.09 24.56 4.00
CA ASN A 225 -2.22 23.83 3.45
C ASN A 225 -2.45 24.20 1.98
N ILE A 226 -2.60 23.18 1.14
CA ILE A 226 -2.72 23.29 -0.31
C ILE A 226 -3.94 22.54 -0.84
N TYR A 227 -4.42 22.95 -2.01
CA TYR A 227 -5.54 22.27 -2.68
C TYR A 227 -5.45 22.29 -4.20
N VAL A 228 -6.14 21.33 -4.83
CA VAL A 228 -6.39 21.30 -6.27
C VAL A 228 -7.68 22.08 -6.56
N PRO A 229 -7.65 23.14 -7.39
CA PRO A 229 -8.84 23.92 -7.71
C PRO A 229 -9.86 23.07 -8.46
N ILE A 230 -11.14 23.27 -8.13
CA ILE A 230 -12.27 22.64 -8.82
C ILE A 230 -12.93 23.70 -9.70
N TYR A 231 -12.96 23.44 -11.00
CA TYR A 231 -13.52 24.38 -11.99
C TYR A 231 -14.99 24.12 -12.33
N GLY A 232 -15.46 22.90 -12.05
CA GLY A 232 -16.85 22.49 -12.28
C GLY A 232 -17.69 22.50 -11.00
N ASN A 233 -18.81 21.79 -11.04
CA ASN A 233 -19.78 21.72 -9.93
C ASN A 233 -19.46 20.60 -8.91
N ALA A 234 -18.31 19.94 -9.02
CA ALA A 234 -17.93 18.91 -8.06
C ALA A 234 -17.54 19.54 -6.71
N GLU A 235 -17.78 18.84 -5.61
CA GLU A 235 -17.39 19.30 -4.27
C GLU A 235 -15.90 19.03 -3.98
N SER A 236 -15.39 17.90 -4.47
CA SER A 236 -14.01 17.47 -4.28
C SER A 236 -13.56 16.51 -5.38
N LEU A 237 -12.26 16.21 -5.42
CA LEU A 237 -11.70 15.11 -6.21
C LEU A 237 -11.62 13.85 -5.35
N ASN A 238 -11.62 12.68 -5.99
CA ASN A 238 -11.21 11.45 -5.34
C ASN A 238 -9.80 11.63 -4.74
N VAL A 239 -9.60 11.16 -3.50
CA VAL A 239 -8.34 11.33 -2.77
C VAL A 239 -7.12 10.82 -3.54
N SER A 240 -7.22 9.70 -4.24
CA SER A 240 -6.11 9.14 -5.02
C SER A 240 -5.74 10.02 -6.22
N VAL A 241 -6.75 10.63 -6.86
CA VAL A 241 -6.55 11.57 -7.99
C VAL A 241 -5.89 12.85 -7.49
N ALA A 242 -6.41 13.44 -6.40
CA ALA A 242 -5.82 14.63 -5.80
C ALA A 242 -4.37 14.37 -5.36
N THR A 243 -4.13 13.22 -4.73
CA THR A 243 -2.78 12.79 -4.32
C THR A 243 -1.85 12.73 -5.53
N GLY A 244 -2.25 12.12 -6.64
CA GLY A 244 -1.42 12.05 -7.84
C GLY A 244 -1.08 13.42 -8.42
N ILE A 245 -2.06 14.32 -8.53
CA ILE A 245 -1.83 15.69 -9.03
C ILE A 245 -0.81 16.41 -8.15
N LEU A 246 -0.98 16.34 -6.84
CA LEU A 246 -0.13 17.04 -5.88
C LEU A 246 1.27 16.46 -5.83
N LEU A 247 1.41 15.13 -5.85
CA LEU A 247 2.71 14.47 -5.85
C LEU A 247 3.52 14.82 -7.11
N TYR A 248 2.92 14.74 -8.29
CA TYR A 248 3.61 15.11 -9.55
C TYR A 248 3.95 16.61 -9.62
N HIS A 249 3.11 17.47 -9.05
CA HIS A 249 3.38 18.91 -8.99
C HIS A 249 4.51 19.25 -8.01
N LEU A 250 4.49 18.67 -6.81
CA LEU A 250 5.49 18.93 -5.78
C LEU A 250 6.83 18.27 -6.10
N LYS A 251 6.86 17.15 -6.81
CA LYS A 251 8.11 16.45 -7.13
C LYS A 251 8.96 17.26 -8.10
N GLN A 252 10.13 17.71 -7.66
CA GLN A 252 11.13 18.24 -8.56
C GLN A 252 11.73 17.10 -9.41
N THR A 253 11.71 17.26 -10.74
CA THR A 253 12.42 16.37 -11.65
C THR A 253 13.92 16.63 -11.51
N ILE A 254 14.70 15.55 -11.33
CA ILE A 254 16.17 15.58 -11.28
C ILE A 254 16.71 15.69 -12.71
#